data_AF-A0A1F3JMJ4-F1
#
_entry.id   AF-A0A1F3JMJ4-F1
#
_cell.length_a   1.000
_cell.length_b   1.000
_cell.length_c   1.000
_cell.angle_alpha   90.00
_cell.angle_beta   90.00
_cell.angle_gamma   90.00
#
_symmetry.space_group_name_H-M   'P 1'
#
loop_
_entity.id
_entity.type
_entity.pdbx_description
1 polymer ?
#
loop_
_entity_poly.entity_id
_entity_poly.type
_entity_poly.pdbx_seq_one_letter_code
_entity_poly.pdbx_strand_id
1 'polypeptide(L)'
;MDSMSYYLGISIGNNLKAQGPDSININALVKGMQDVYSGAKDSAMAEANGYLETFFKKDQMKAHESKIAQEKTFFETNKSKAGIVTLPSGLQYEIIKEGTGATPIISDVVKCQYKGSLFDGTVFDSSYERPEPTTFPVNGVIPGWTEALQLMKVGSHWKLYIPYDLAYGERGAGPIEPYSSLIFEIELLEIVTDEAVKK
;
A
#
# COMPACT_ATOMS: atom_id res chain seq x y z
N MET A 1 36.78 -10.60 -32.79
CA MET A 1 35.97 -10.27 -31.60
C MET A 1 35.39 -8.91 -31.88
N ASP A 2 34.08 -8.82 -32.10
CA ASP A 2 33.46 -7.51 -32.33
C ASP A 2 33.56 -6.71 -31.03
N SER A 3 34.35 -5.64 -31.04
CA SER A 3 34.70 -4.89 -29.84
C SER A 3 33.44 -4.28 -29.22
N MET A 4 32.47 -3.88 -30.04
CA MET A 4 31.23 -3.27 -29.56
C MET A 4 30.37 -4.25 -28.75
N SER A 5 30.09 -5.45 -29.26
CA SER A 5 29.26 -6.44 -28.56
C SER A 5 29.92 -6.92 -27.26
N TYR A 6 31.24 -7.07 -27.25
CA TYR A 6 32.00 -7.44 -26.06
C TYR A 6 31.94 -6.35 -24.98
N TYR A 7 32.16 -5.08 -25.34
CA TYR A 7 32.07 -3.97 -24.40
C TYR A 7 30.64 -3.72 -23.90
N LEU A 8 29.62 -3.94 -24.74
CA LEU A 8 28.23 -3.93 -24.30
C LEU A 8 27.96 -5.03 -23.26
N GLY A 9 28.49 -6.24 -23.50
CA GLY A 9 28.43 -7.34 -22.54
C GLY A 9 29.10 -7.00 -21.20
N ILE A 10 30.26 -6.34 -21.21
CA ILE A 10 30.91 -5.84 -19.98
C ILE A 10 30.03 -4.82 -19.25
N SER A 11 29.45 -3.87 -19.98
CA SER A 11 28.59 -2.84 -19.39
C SER A 11 27.36 -3.46 -18.70
N ILE A 12 26.67 -4.38 -19.40
CA ILE A 12 25.52 -5.12 -18.85
C ILE A 12 25.96 -5.96 -17.65
N GLY A 13 27.06 -6.71 -17.76
CA GLY A 13 27.57 -7.55 -16.69
C GLY A 13 27.96 -6.77 -15.44
N ASN A 14 28.56 -5.59 -15.59
CA ASN A 14 28.88 -4.71 -14.46
C ASN A 14 27.62 -4.16 -13.78
N ASN A 15 26.60 -3.77 -14.54
CA ASN A 15 25.33 -3.33 -13.96
C ASN A 15 24.63 -4.47 -13.21
N LEU A 16 24.55 -5.66 -13.82
CA LEU A 16 23.98 -6.85 -13.18
C LEU A 16 24.73 -7.28 -11.91
N LYS A 17 26.06 -7.13 -11.89
CA LYS A 17 26.85 -7.42 -10.69
C LYS A 17 26.61 -6.41 -9.57
N ALA A 18 26.29 -5.16 -9.92
CA ALA A 18 26.08 -4.09 -8.94
C ALA A 18 24.64 -4.01 -8.42
N GLN A 19 23.65 -4.33 -9.27
CA GLN A 19 22.22 -4.08 -9.00
C GLN A 19 21.31 -5.25 -9.38
N GLY A 20 21.85 -6.28 -10.02
CA GLY A 20 21.10 -7.48 -10.37
C GLY A 20 21.00 -8.46 -9.21
N PRO A 21 20.20 -9.51 -9.36
CA PRO A 21 20.04 -10.52 -8.32
C PRO A 21 21.31 -11.36 -8.11
N ASP A 22 21.47 -11.87 -6.89
CA ASP A 22 22.67 -12.60 -6.43
C ASP A 22 23.03 -13.84 -7.29
N SER A 23 22.07 -14.41 -8.02
CA SER A 23 22.26 -15.62 -8.81
C SER A 23 21.67 -15.49 -10.22
N ILE A 24 22.46 -14.91 -11.13
CA ILE A 24 22.14 -14.89 -12.57
C ILE A 24 22.83 -16.05 -13.27
N ASN A 25 22.05 -16.86 -13.99
CA ASN A 25 22.59 -17.83 -14.93
C ASN A 25 22.96 -17.14 -16.26
N ILE A 26 24.24 -16.85 -16.44
CA ILE A 26 24.75 -16.14 -17.63
C ILE A 26 24.45 -16.89 -18.94
N ASN A 27 24.49 -18.22 -18.93
CA ASN A 27 24.20 -19.00 -20.13
C ASN A 27 22.73 -18.88 -20.54
N ALA A 28 21.82 -18.89 -19.56
CA ALA A 28 20.39 -18.66 -19.81
C ALA A 28 20.11 -17.23 -20.29
N LEU A 29 20.79 -16.23 -19.71
CA LEU A 29 20.69 -14.83 -20.15
C LEU A 29 21.11 -14.66 -21.62
N VAL A 30 22.27 -15.19 -21.98
CA VAL A 30 22.77 -15.15 -23.38
C VAL A 30 21.80 -15.88 -24.31
N LYS A 31 21.26 -17.03 -23.90
CA LYS A 31 20.27 -17.78 -24.68
C LYS A 31 19.00 -16.97 -24.92
N GLY A 32 18.47 -16.29 -23.90
CA GLY A 32 17.30 -15.42 -24.04
C GLY A 32 17.54 -14.28 -25.04
N MET A 33 18.72 -13.63 -24.99
CA MET A 33 19.10 -12.62 -25.98
C MET A 33 19.13 -13.21 -27.40
N GLN A 34 19.75 -14.38 -27.58
CA GLN A 34 19.81 -15.06 -28.88
C GLN A 34 18.43 -15.38 -29.43
N ASP A 35 17.52 -15.85 -28.58
CA ASP A 35 16.16 -16.21 -28.98
C ASP A 35 15.36 -14.97 -29.43
N VAL A 36 15.52 -13.83 -28.77
CA VAL A 36 14.93 -12.54 -29.20
C VAL A 36 15.44 -12.14 -30.59
N TYR A 37 16.76 -12.17 -30.82
CA TYR A 37 17.35 -11.85 -32.13
C TYR A 37 16.94 -12.85 -33.23
N SER A 38 16.57 -14.07 -32.84
CA SER A 38 16.11 -15.12 -33.76
C SER A 38 14.60 -15.10 -34.00
N GLY A 39 13.88 -14.11 -33.45
CA GLY A 39 12.43 -13.95 -33.62
C GLY A 39 11.59 -14.75 -32.63
N ALA A 40 11.92 -14.67 -31.34
CA ALA A 40 11.11 -15.25 -30.26
C ALA A 40 9.63 -14.86 -30.39
N LYS A 41 8.73 -15.81 -30.11
CA LYS A 41 7.28 -15.61 -30.19
C LYS A 41 6.78 -14.69 -29.07
N ASP A 42 5.70 -13.96 -29.33
CA ASP A 42 5.04 -13.09 -28.34
C ASP A 42 4.71 -13.81 -27.03
N SER A 43 4.32 -15.08 -27.08
CA SER A 43 4.06 -15.89 -25.88
C SER A 43 5.28 -16.06 -24.98
N ALA A 44 6.49 -16.20 -25.55
CA ALA A 44 7.72 -16.31 -24.79
C ALA A 44 8.13 -14.98 -24.14
N MET A 45 7.84 -13.86 -24.82
CA MET A 45 8.05 -12.52 -24.26
C MET A 45 7.06 -12.21 -23.14
N ALA A 46 5.79 -12.59 -23.30
CA ALA A 46 4.77 -12.43 -22.25
C ALA A 46 5.10 -13.27 -21.00
N GLU A 47 5.54 -14.52 -21.19
CA GLU A 47 6.00 -15.39 -20.10
C GLU A 47 7.23 -14.81 -19.39
N ALA A 48 8.20 -14.30 -20.15
CA ALA A 48 9.37 -13.63 -19.58
C ALA A 48 8.98 -12.40 -18.75
N ASN A 49 8.06 -11.57 -19.25
CA ASN A 49 7.57 -10.39 -18.52
C ASN A 49 6.87 -10.78 -17.21
N GLY A 50 5.97 -11.76 -17.23
CA GLY A 50 5.28 -12.23 -16.03
C GLY A 50 6.23 -12.85 -15.00
N TYR A 51 7.24 -13.59 -15.47
CA TYR A 51 8.28 -14.12 -14.60
C TYR A 51 9.13 -13.01 -13.96
N LEU A 52 9.60 -12.04 -14.75
CA LEU A 52 10.39 -10.92 -14.25
C LEU A 52 9.60 -10.05 -13.28
N GLU A 53 8.33 -9.77 -13.55
CA GLU A 53 7.44 -9.07 -12.63
C GLU A 53 7.34 -9.80 -11.28
N THR A 54 7.11 -11.12 -11.33
CA THR A 54 7.04 -11.96 -10.12
C THR A 54 8.38 -11.98 -9.38
N PHE A 55 9.49 -12.05 -10.11
CA PHE A 55 10.83 -12.03 -9.54
C PHE A 55 11.11 -10.72 -8.80
N PHE A 56 10.91 -9.58 -9.47
CA PHE A 56 11.14 -8.26 -8.86
C PHE A 56 10.17 -7.97 -7.72
N LYS A 57 8.92 -8.45 -7.81
CA LYS A 57 7.98 -8.40 -6.68
C LYS A 57 8.50 -9.18 -5.48
N LYS A 58 8.97 -10.41 -5.68
CA LYS A 58 9.54 -11.23 -4.60
C LYS A 58 10.81 -10.62 -4.01
N ASP A 59 11.65 -10.02 -4.84
CA ASP A 59 12.88 -9.37 -4.40
C ASP A 59 12.60 -8.10 -3.59
N GLN A 60 11.64 -7.28 -4.03
CA GLN A 60 11.13 -6.14 -3.23
C GLN A 60 10.52 -6.61 -1.91
N MET A 61 9.71 -7.68 -1.92
CA MET A 61 9.19 -8.26 -0.68
C MET A 61 10.30 -8.71 0.26
N LYS A 62 11.42 -9.25 -0.25
CA LYS A 62 12.59 -9.60 0.57
C LYS A 62 13.24 -8.36 1.18
N ALA A 63 13.42 -7.30 0.39
CA ALA A 63 13.95 -6.03 0.89
C ALA A 63 13.08 -5.45 2.03
N HIS A 64 11.76 -5.74 2.02
CA HIS A 64 10.82 -5.34 3.05
C HIS A 64 10.42 -6.47 4.01
N GLU A 65 11.08 -7.62 3.99
CA GLU A 65 10.67 -8.83 4.73
C GLU A 65 10.62 -8.58 6.23
N SER A 66 11.62 -7.88 6.75
CA SER A 66 11.67 -7.53 8.17
C SER A 66 10.48 -6.65 8.58
N LYS A 67 10.14 -5.65 7.77
CA LYS A 67 8.97 -4.78 7.99
C LYS A 67 7.68 -5.60 7.96
N ILE A 68 7.47 -6.36 6.88
CA ILE A 68 6.27 -7.20 6.71
C ILE A 68 6.11 -8.18 7.90
N ALA A 69 7.20 -8.78 8.37
CA ALA A 69 7.18 -9.68 9.52
C ALA A 69 6.86 -8.96 10.84
N GLN A 70 7.42 -7.77 11.06
CA GLN A 70 7.12 -6.94 12.23
C GLN A 70 5.66 -6.51 12.24
N GLU A 71 5.13 -6.04 11.12
CA GLU A 71 3.73 -5.63 10.98
C GLU A 71 2.78 -6.81 11.20
N LYS A 72 3.07 -7.97 10.60
CA LYS A 72 2.28 -9.19 10.84
C LYS A 72 2.24 -9.55 12.33
N THR A 73 3.38 -9.47 13.01
CA THR A 73 3.47 -9.73 14.46
C THR A 73 2.67 -8.70 15.26
N PHE A 74 2.72 -7.43 14.85
CA PHE A 74 1.91 -6.38 15.44
C PHE A 74 0.42 -6.70 15.34
N PHE A 75 -0.11 -7.00 14.15
CA PHE A 75 -1.53 -7.31 13.96
C PHE A 75 -1.98 -8.54 14.75
N GLU A 76 -1.15 -9.58 14.81
CA GLU A 76 -1.40 -10.79 15.62
C GLU A 76 -1.47 -10.50 17.12
N THR A 77 -0.63 -9.58 17.60
CA THR A 77 -0.65 -9.16 19.01
C THR A 77 -1.82 -8.21 19.28
N ASN A 78 -2.08 -7.29 18.35
CA ASN A 78 -3.05 -6.22 18.52
C ASN A 78 -4.49 -6.75 18.57
N LYS A 79 -4.84 -7.76 17.76
CA LYS A 79 -6.17 -8.42 17.82
C LYS A 79 -6.52 -9.03 19.18
N SER A 80 -5.52 -9.27 20.03
CA SER A 80 -5.72 -9.86 21.37
C SER A 80 -5.95 -8.80 22.45
N LYS A 81 -5.81 -7.50 22.14
CA LYS A 81 -6.04 -6.42 23.09
C LYS A 81 -7.53 -6.18 23.27
N ALA A 82 -7.94 -5.82 24.50
CA ALA A 82 -9.32 -5.45 24.79
C ALA A 82 -9.73 -4.23 23.96
N GLY A 83 -10.96 -4.25 23.41
CA GLY A 83 -11.50 -3.16 22.59
C GLY A 83 -11.12 -3.21 21.11
N ILE A 84 -10.17 -4.08 20.72
CA ILE A 84 -9.82 -4.27 19.31
C ILE A 84 -10.79 -5.24 18.64
N VAL A 85 -11.34 -4.81 17.51
CA VAL A 85 -12.14 -5.64 16.61
C VAL A 85 -11.33 -5.87 15.34
N THR A 86 -11.34 -7.10 14.83
CA THR A 86 -10.70 -7.48 13.56
C THR A 86 -11.76 -7.87 12.55
N LEU A 87 -11.75 -7.25 11.37
CA LEU A 87 -12.63 -7.57 10.25
C LEU A 87 -12.05 -8.69 9.38
N PRO A 88 -12.86 -9.37 8.56
CA PRO A 88 -12.38 -10.41 7.64
C PRO A 88 -11.32 -9.93 6.65
N SER A 89 -11.31 -8.65 6.30
CA SER A 89 -10.29 -8.03 5.45
C SER A 89 -8.91 -7.92 6.11
N GLY A 90 -8.83 -8.11 7.43
CA GLY A 90 -7.63 -7.87 8.22
C GLY A 90 -7.55 -6.47 8.83
N LEU A 91 -8.46 -5.56 8.45
CA LEU A 91 -8.60 -4.27 9.12
C LEU A 91 -8.89 -4.48 10.61
N GLN A 92 -8.17 -3.76 11.46
CA GLN A 92 -8.48 -3.73 12.89
C GLN A 92 -8.87 -2.33 13.31
N TYR A 93 -9.79 -2.23 14.27
CA TYR A 93 -10.19 -0.94 14.82
C TYR A 93 -10.50 -1.01 16.31
N GLU A 94 -10.45 0.15 16.93
CA GLU A 94 -10.87 0.43 18.30
C GLU A 94 -11.86 1.58 18.28
N ILE A 95 -12.97 1.44 19.01
CA ILE A 95 -13.94 2.52 19.18
C ILE A 95 -13.51 3.34 20.39
N ILE A 96 -12.97 4.54 20.14
CA ILE A 96 -12.60 5.50 21.20
C ILE A 96 -13.85 6.22 21.72
N LYS A 97 -14.76 6.56 20.80
CA LYS A 97 -16.07 7.13 21.09
C LYS A 97 -17.11 6.61 20.11
N GLU A 98 -18.22 6.11 20.64
CA GLU A 98 -19.37 5.71 19.83
C GLU A 98 -20.17 6.93 19.36
N GLY A 99 -20.45 6.98 18.06
CA GLY A 99 -21.34 7.97 17.46
C GLY A 99 -22.81 7.54 17.54
N THR A 100 -23.70 8.50 17.36
CA THR A 100 -25.16 8.28 17.42
C THR A 100 -25.89 8.67 16.15
N GLY A 101 -25.19 9.24 15.17
CA GLY A 101 -25.77 9.64 13.90
C GLY A 101 -25.88 8.50 12.89
N ALA A 102 -26.18 8.86 11.64
CA ALA A 102 -26.27 7.92 10.53
C ALA A 102 -24.91 7.31 10.19
N THR A 103 -24.93 6.13 9.57
CA THR A 103 -23.73 5.48 9.02
C THR A 103 -23.64 5.83 7.53
N PRO A 104 -22.49 6.37 7.05
CA PRO A 104 -22.28 6.68 5.65
C PRO A 104 -22.42 5.45 4.74
N ILE A 105 -22.92 5.66 3.53
CA ILE A 105 -22.88 4.67 2.44
C ILE A 105 -21.75 5.00 1.45
N ILE A 106 -21.42 4.06 0.57
CA ILE A 106 -20.29 4.18 -0.36
C ILE A 106 -20.33 5.41 -1.30
N SER A 107 -21.52 5.92 -1.61
CA SER A 107 -21.72 7.09 -2.47
C SER A 107 -21.66 8.42 -1.71
N ASP A 108 -21.60 8.38 -0.38
CA ASP A 108 -21.63 9.59 0.43
C ASP A 108 -20.29 10.32 0.40
N VAL A 109 -20.37 11.59 0.78
CA VAL A 109 -19.24 12.43 1.09
C VAL A 109 -19.27 12.68 2.59
N VAL A 110 -18.14 12.51 3.27
CA VAL A 110 -18.02 12.66 4.71
C VAL A 110 -17.05 13.77 5.06
N LYS A 111 -17.27 14.43 6.19
CA LYS A 111 -16.33 15.37 6.77
C LYS A 111 -15.74 14.79 8.04
N CYS A 112 -14.42 14.76 8.11
CA CYS A 112 -13.69 14.13 9.20
C CYS A 112 -12.57 15.02 9.74
N GLN A 113 -12.27 14.86 11.02
CA GLN A 113 -10.91 15.11 11.51
C GLN A 113 -10.16 13.79 11.55
N TYR A 114 -8.87 13.82 11.21
CA TYR A 114 -8.04 12.63 11.23
C TYR A 114 -6.58 12.94 11.46
N LYS A 115 -5.87 11.91 11.91
CA LYS A 115 -4.42 11.86 12.01
C LYS A 115 -3.94 10.50 11.52
N GLY A 116 -3.09 10.50 10.49
CA GLY A 116 -2.42 9.32 9.94
C GLY A 116 -0.96 9.25 10.37
N SER A 117 -0.55 8.10 10.90
CA SER A 117 0.85 7.84 11.26
C SER A 117 1.30 6.44 10.86
N LEU A 118 2.61 6.30 10.64
CA LEU A 118 3.28 5.01 10.55
C LEU A 118 3.31 4.33 11.92
N PHE A 119 3.68 3.04 11.97
CA PHE A 119 3.77 2.30 13.24
C PHE A 119 4.85 2.77 14.19
N ASP A 120 5.87 3.46 13.68
CA ASP A 120 6.91 4.11 14.51
C ASP A 120 6.43 5.43 15.14
N GLY A 121 5.19 5.86 14.85
CA GLY A 121 4.59 7.09 15.34
C GLY A 121 4.84 8.31 14.45
N THR A 122 5.59 8.17 13.36
CA THR A 122 5.82 9.24 12.38
C THR A 122 4.48 9.64 11.74
N VAL A 123 4.04 10.87 11.99
CA VAL A 123 2.83 11.43 11.38
C VAL A 123 3.14 11.81 9.94
N PHE A 124 2.34 11.32 8.99
CA PHE A 124 2.51 11.65 7.57
C PHE A 124 1.40 12.56 7.03
N ASP A 125 0.23 12.59 7.68
CA ASP A 125 -0.86 13.50 7.34
C ASP A 125 -1.78 13.73 8.55
N SER A 126 -2.27 14.95 8.71
CA SER A 126 -3.13 15.36 9.82
C SER A 126 -4.01 16.52 9.39
N SER A 127 -5.32 16.41 9.62
CA SER A 127 -6.23 17.53 9.39
C SER A 127 -6.27 18.51 10.56
N TYR A 128 -5.79 18.12 11.75
CA TYR A 128 -5.74 19.01 12.91
C TYR A 128 -4.78 20.20 12.74
N GLU A 129 -3.83 20.10 11.80
CA GLU A 129 -2.93 21.20 11.43
C GLU A 129 -3.58 22.18 10.45
N ARG A 130 -4.78 21.87 9.95
CA ARG A 130 -5.52 22.66 8.97
C ARG A 130 -6.64 23.45 9.68
N PRO A 131 -7.03 24.62 9.16
CA PRO A 131 -8.05 25.46 9.79
C PRO A 131 -9.45 24.83 9.77
N GLU A 132 -9.71 23.91 8.84
CA GLU A 132 -11.02 23.25 8.70
C GLU A 132 -10.87 21.73 8.57
N PRO A 133 -11.87 20.94 9.07
CA PRO A 133 -11.91 19.51 8.84
C PRO A 133 -11.96 19.17 7.35
N THR A 134 -11.45 18.00 6.99
CA THR A 134 -11.30 17.60 5.58
C THR A 134 -12.49 16.78 5.12
N THR A 135 -12.88 16.98 3.86
CA THR A 135 -14.01 16.29 3.23
C THR A 135 -13.50 15.22 2.27
N PHE A 136 -14.10 14.02 2.33
CA PHE A 136 -13.71 12.88 1.52
C PHE A 136 -14.93 12.18 0.92
N PRO A 137 -14.92 11.83 -0.36
CA PRO A 137 -15.87 10.84 -0.88
C PRO A 137 -15.51 9.45 -0.30
N VAL A 138 -16.49 8.72 0.22
CA VAL A 138 -16.26 7.41 0.86
C VAL A 138 -15.59 6.41 -0.10
N ASN A 139 -15.84 6.52 -1.40
CA ASN A 139 -15.24 5.68 -2.44
C ASN A 139 -13.91 6.22 -3.01
N GLY A 140 -13.40 7.37 -2.53
CA GLY A 140 -12.16 7.99 -3.04
C GLY A 140 -11.01 7.97 -2.05
N VAL A 141 -11.11 7.17 -0.99
CA VAL A 141 -10.08 6.95 0.03
C VAL A 141 -9.53 5.53 -0.05
N ILE A 142 -8.48 5.23 0.71
CA ILE A 142 -7.87 3.89 0.75
C ILE A 142 -8.90 2.83 1.19
N PRO A 143 -8.78 1.56 0.74
CA PRO A 143 -9.75 0.51 1.02
C PRO A 143 -10.13 0.36 2.50
N GLY A 144 -9.14 0.46 3.40
CA GLY A 144 -9.38 0.36 4.85
C GLY A 144 -10.25 1.50 5.41
N TRP A 145 -10.11 2.72 4.86
CA TRP A 145 -11.01 3.83 5.21
C TRP A 145 -12.42 3.59 4.65
N THR A 146 -12.53 3.18 3.40
CA THR A 146 -13.82 2.89 2.74
C THR A 146 -14.62 1.86 3.54
N GLU A 147 -13.96 0.80 4.01
CA GLU A 147 -14.59 -0.22 4.85
C GLU A 147 -14.97 0.34 6.23
N ALA A 148 -14.07 1.03 6.93
CA ALA A 148 -14.33 1.59 8.26
C ALA A 148 -15.47 2.62 8.26
N LEU A 149 -15.47 3.56 7.32
CA LEU A 149 -16.47 4.63 7.25
C LEU A 149 -17.90 4.10 7.11
N GLN A 150 -18.07 2.97 6.42
CA GLN A 150 -19.38 2.30 6.27
C GLN A 150 -19.82 1.52 7.52
N LEU A 151 -19.00 1.50 8.57
CA LEU A 151 -19.32 0.93 9.89
C LEU A 151 -19.40 2.01 10.97
N MET A 152 -18.76 3.15 10.76
CA MET A 152 -18.74 4.28 11.68
C MET A 152 -20.06 5.06 11.64
N LYS A 153 -20.64 5.33 12.81
CA LYS A 153 -21.73 6.30 12.92
C LYS A 153 -21.20 7.71 13.00
N VAL A 154 -21.91 8.68 12.43
CA VAL A 154 -21.60 10.10 12.61
C VAL A 154 -21.52 10.44 14.10
N GLY A 155 -20.47 11.19 14.47
CA GLY A 155 -20.08 11.51 15.85
C GLY A 155 -19.09 10.53 16.49
N SER A 156 -18.71 9.45 15.79
CA SER A 156 -17.76 8.46 16.30
C SER A 156 -16.32 8.98 16.22
N HIS A 157 -15.50 8.50 17.14
CA HIS A 157 -14.03 8.58 17.07
C HIS A 157 -13.47 7.17 17.11
N TRP A 158 -12.84 6.74 16.03
CA TRP A 158 -12.22 5.41 15.92
C TRP A 158 -10.72 5.53 15.72
N LYS A 159 -10.01 4.51 16.20
CA LYS A 159 -8.62 4.26 15.85
C LYS A 159 -8.54 3.03 14.96
N LEU A 160 -8.03 3.20 13.74
CA LEU A 160 -7.86 2.16 12.74
C LEU A 160 -6.39 1.71 12.70
N TYR A 161 -6.19 0.42 12.48
CA TYR A 161 -4.92 -0.20 12.16
C TYR A 161 -5.11 -0.90 10.81
N ILE A 162 -4.52 -0.33 9.77
CA ILE A 162 -4.79 -0.66 8.37
C ILE A 162 -3.58 -1.41 7.82
N PRO A 163 -3.72 -2.69 7.45
CA PRO A 163 -2.63 -3.42 6.82
C PRO A 163 -2.28 -2.81 5.46
N TYR A 164 -1.03 -2.97 5.02
CA TYR A 164 -0.51 -2.28 3.83
C TYR A 164 -1.35 -2.51 2.56
N ASP A 165 -1.95 -3.70 2.41
CA ASP A 165 -2.80 -4.10 1.29
C ASP A 165 -4.17 -3.41 1.27
N LEU A 166 -4.64 -2.91 2.42
CA LEU A 166 -5.80 -2.02 2.53
C LEU A 166 -5.42 -0.53 2.56
N ALA A 167 -4.13 -0.22 2.36
CA ALA A 167 -3.55 1.13 2.32
C ALA A 167 -2.91 1.44 0.96
N TYR A 168 -1.60 1.69 0.90
CA TYR A 168 -0.86 2.05 -0.32
C TYR A 168 -0.07 0.90 -0.94
N GLY A 169 -0.23 -0.31 -0.40
CA GLY A 169 0.24 -1.55 -1.01
C GLY A 169 1.75 -1.65 -1.15
N GLU A 170 2.13 -2.40 -2.18
CA GLU A 170 3.52 -2.72 -2.53
C GLU A 170 4.29 -1.53 -3.11
N ARG A 171 3.60 -0.44 -3.47
CA ARG A 171 4.22 0.73 -4.11
C ARG A 171 4.48 1.86 -3.13
N GLY A 172 3.70 1.96 -2.05
CA GLY A 172 3.71 3.14 -1.18
C GLY A 172 3.14 4.38 -1.87
N ALA A 173 3.22 5.52 -1.20
CA ALA A 173 2.79 6.81 -1.72
C ALA A 173 3.45 7.99 -0.99
N GLY A 174 4.11 8.89 -1.73
CA GLY A 174 4.74 10.07 -1.15
C GLY A 174 5.73 9.69 -0.03
N PRO A 175 5.51 10.13 1.23
CA PRO A 175 6.36 9.77 2.36
C PRO A 175 6.12 8.35 2.91
N ILE A 176 5.11 7.63 2.41
CA ILE A 176 4.75 6.28 2.87
C ILE A 176 5.50 5.27 2.03
N GLU A 177 6.36 4.50 2.67
CA GLU A 177 7.16 3.47 2.02
C GLU A 177 6.29 2.27 1.52
N PRO A 178 6.81 1.49 0.57
CA PRO A 178 6.24 0.19 0.23
C PRO A 178 5.98 -0.70 1.45
N TYR A 179 4.88 -1.43 1.39
CA TYR A 179 4.45 -2.40 2.40
C TYR A 179 4.27 -1.80 3.80
N SER A 180 4.03 -0.49 3.90
CA SER A 180 3.75 0.17 5.17
C SER A 180 2.28 0.08 5.52
N SER A 181 2.00 -0.53 6.67
CA SER A 181 0.71 -0.45 7.34
C SER A 181 0.57 0.88 8.09
N LEU A 182 -0.67 1.33 8.28
CA LEU A 182 -0.97 2.68 8.76
C LEU A 182 -1.84 2.63 10.01
N ILE A 183 -1.64 3.59 10.90
CA ILE A 183 -2.55 3.89 12.00
C ILE A 183 -3.29 5.19 11.65
N PHE A 184 -4.61 5.18 11.80
CA PHE A 184 -5.42 6.38 11.71
C PHE A 184 -6.25 6.58 12.96
N GLU A 185 -6.33 7.80 13.45
CA GLU A 185 -7.40 8.24 14.35
C GLU A 185 -8.35 9.08 13.51
N ILE A 186 -9.65 8.75 13.53
CA ILE A 186 -10.67 9.38 12.70
C ILE A 186 -11.86 9.77 13.56
N GLU A 187 -12.21 11.05 13.54
CA GLU A 187 -13.46 11.58 14.04
C GLU A 187 -14.39 11.86 12.86
N LEU A 188 -15.47 11.07 12.72
CA LEU A 188 -16.48 11.27 11.68
C LEU A 188 -17.47 12.33 12.16
N LEU A 189 -17.44 13.52 11.54
CA LEU A 189 -18.19 14.68 12.01
C LEU A 189 -19.59 14.76 11.38
N GLU A 190 -19.68 14.54 10.07
CA GLU A 190 -20.94 14.64 9.33
C GLU A 190 -20.88 13.89 7.99
N ILE A 191 -22.06 13.54 7.47
CA ILE A 191 -22.27 13.20 6.07
C ILE A 191 -22.69 14.49 5.36
N VAL A 192 -21.89 14.91 4.40
CA VAL A 192 -22.08 16.14 3.64
C VAL A 192 -23.22 15.94 2.65
N THR A 193 -24.22 16.83 2.67
CA THR A 193 -25.30 16.86 1.68
C THR A 193 -24.92 17.77 0.51
N ASP A 194 -25.50 17.52 -0.66
CA ASP A 194 -25.18 18.20 -1.94
C ASP A 194 -25.16 19.75 -1.90
N GLU A 195 -25.84 20.37 -0.94
CA GLU A 195 -25.87 21.83 -0.79
C GLU A 195 -24.57 22.41 -0.20
N ALA A 196 -23.83 21.64 0.60
CA ALA A 196 -22.61 22.08 1.28
C ALA A 196 -21.35 21.95 0.40
N VAL A 197 -21.39 21.13 -0.66
CA VAL A 197 -20.25 20.92 -1.59
C VAL A 197 -20.10 22.07 -2.61
N LYS A 198 -21.14 22.91 -2.77
CA LYS A 198 -21.19 23.99 -3.78
C LYS A 198 -20.78 25.38 -3.27
N LYS A 199 -20.29 25.50 -2.03
CA LYS A 199 -19.73 26.73 -1.48
C LYS A 199 -18.21 26.65 -1.43
#